data_AF-A0A662T7N9-F1
#
_entry.id   AF-A0A662T7N9-F1
#
_cell.length_a   1.000
_cell.length_b   1.000
_cell.length_c   1.000
_cell.angle_alpha   90.00
_cell.angle_beta   90.00
_cell.angle_gamma   90.00
#
_symmetry.space_group_name_H-M   'P 1'
#
loop_
_entity.id
_entity.type
_entity.pdbx_description
1 polymer ?
#
loop_
_entity_poly.entity_id
_entity_poly.type
_entity_poly.pdbx_seq_one_letter_code
_entity_poly.pdbx_strand_id
1 'polypeptide(L)'
;MVKSKYSHPIDDLLRLDRVPYTWCPGCGIGIILHHTLRAIKELESEGKINRDKILFVTGIGCTGRAAGLVKLDAAHVLHGRAIPFAVGAMLANPSLIPIVFSGDGDIAGIGGNHLLHAARRNMDILVIMVNNFTYALTGGQLAPTTPYKVYSTTTPYGNPEPPIDTAKALMALDVNYIARWSVTHLTKIKDSVKYALTKRGFRFIEVISVCPEIFGRHIGIRDPYQLYVTLRKIAKTRIKPSFGDIKYDWNSEITCGVFVDRDDPGYFDRLKEIGVTKK
;
A
#
# COMPACT_ATOMS: atom_id res chain seq x y z
N MET A 1 -6.58 -5.51 31.73
CA MET A 1 -5.98 -6.19 30.56
C MET A 1 -5.83 -7.66 30.88
N VAL A 2 -6.57 -8.53 30.19
CA VAL A 2 -6.37 -9.99 30.32
C VAL A 2 -5.01 -10.31 29.71
N LYS A 3 -4.02 -10.65 30.54
CA LYS A 3 -2.73 -11.16 30.03
C LYS A 3 -3.01 -12.51 29.39
N SER A 4 -3.13 -12.53 28.07
CA SER A 4 -3.20 -13.76 27.28
C SER A 4 -1.97 -14.61 27.60
N LYS A 5 -2.18 -15.90 27.87
CA LYS A 5 -1.12 -16.90 28.08
C LYS A 5 -0.34 -17.20 26.79
N TYR A 6 -0.85 -16.70 25.66
CA TYR A 6 -0.30 -16.88 24.32
C TYR A 6 0.10 -15.52 23.73
N SER A 7 1.36 -15.40 23.30
CA SER A 7 1.83 -14.26 22.49
C SER A 7 1.64 -14.56 21.01
N HIS A 8 1.00 -13.66 20.28
CA HIS A 8 0.90 -13.78 18.83
C HIS A 8 2.28 -13.48 18.19
N PRO A 9 2.69 -14.16 17.10
CA PRO A 9 4.01 -13.99 16.48
C PRO A 9 4.44 -12.58 16.01
N ILE A 10 3.53 -11.60 16.03
CA ILE A 10 3.80 -10.19 15.64
C ILE A 10 3.54 -9.20 16.77
N ASP A 11 3.25 -9.68 17.98
CA ASP A 11 2.94 -8.82 19.14
C ASP A 11 4.09 -7.86 19.46
N ASP A 12 5.32 -8.27 19.22
CA ASP A 12 6.52 -7.46 19.42
C ASP A 12 6.75 -6.40 18.34
N LEU A 13 5.97 -6.44 17.25
CA LEU A 13 5.89 -5.41 16.20
C LEU A 13 4.65 -4.52 16.35
N LEU A 14 3.85 -4.71 17.40
CA LEU A 14 2.63 -3.95 17.67
C LEU A 14 2.71 -3.22 19.02
N ARG A 15 2.05 -2.06 19.09
CA ARG A 15 1.79 -1.32 20.32
C ARG A 15 0.48 -1.85 20.93
N LEU A 16 0.59 -2.94 21.70
CA LEU A 16 -0.58 -3.61 22.28
C LEU A 16 -1.38 -2.73 23.25
N ASP A 17 -0.76 -1.69 23.82
CA ASP A 17 -1.42 -0.65 24.62
C ASP A 17 -2.38 0.24 23.79
N ARG A 18 -2.26 0.20 22.46
CA ARG A 18 -3.10 0.94 21.51
C ARG A 18 -4.17 0.07 20.83
N VAL A 19 -4.33 -1.17 21.28
CA VAL A 19 -5.41 -2.08 20.84
C VAL A 19 -6.56 -1.99 21.86
N PRO A 20 -7.85 -1.89 21.42
CA PRO A 20 -8.35 -2.03 20.05
C PRO A 20 -8.05 -0.82 19.16
N TYR A 21 -7.83 -1.09 17.87
CA TYR A 21 -7.67 -0.05 16.84
C TYR A 21 -9.03 0.56 16.44
N THR A 22 -8.99 1.70 15.74
CA THR A 22 -10.19 2.49 15.40
C THR A 22 -10.82 2.16 14.04
N TRP A 23 -10.28 1.19 13.31
CA TRP A 23 -10.87 0.76 12.03
C TRP A 23 -12.19 0.02 12.22
N CYS A 24 -13.09 0.23 11.26
CA CYS A 24 -14.44 -0.35 11.26
C CYS A 24 -14.40 -1.88 11.20
N PRO A 25 -15.37 -2.59 11.80
CA PRO A 25 -15.54 -4.03 11.63
C PRO A 25 -15.60 -4.41 10.14
N GLY A 26 -14.84 -5.42 9.74
CA GLY A 26 -14.74 -5.84 8.33
C GLY A 26 -13.86 -4.94 7.44
N CYS A 27 -13.16 -3.94 7.99
CA CYS A 27 -12.18 -3.17 7.24
C CYS A 27 -10.95 -4.03 6.88
N GLY A 28 -10.48 -3.93 5.63
CA GLY A 28 -9.30 -4.67 5.18
C GLY A 28 -7.95 -4.13 5.66
N ILE A 29 -7.86 -2.90 6.19
CA ILE A 29 -6.58 -2.26 6.53
C ILE A 29 -5.79 -3.09 7.56
N GLY A 30 -6.44 -3.55 8.62
CA GLY A 30 -5.79 -4.34 9.68
C GLY A 30 -5.24 -5.67 9.17
N ILE A 31 -5.93 -6.30 8.21
CA ILE A 31 -5.48 -7.53 7.56
C ILE A 31 -4.21 -7.28 6.76
N ILE A 32 -4.19 -6.20 5.97
CA ILE A 32 -3.02 -5.86 5.14
C ILE A 32 -1.83 -5.54 6.05
N LEU A 33 -2.04 -4.72 7.09
CA LEU A 33 -0.99 -4.42 8.08
C LEU A 33 -0.45 -5.69 8.74
N HIS A 34 -1.32 -6.60 9.16
CA HIS A 34 -0.92 -7.88 9.75
C HIS A 34 0.00 -8.67 8.81
N HIS A 35 -0.35 -8.78 7.53
CA HIS A 35 0.48 -9.50 6.56
C HIS A 35 1.78 -8.76 6.21
N THR A 36 1.79 -7.42 6.22
CA THR A 36 3.01 -6.63 6.13
C THR A 36 3.96 -6.89 7.31
N LEU A 37 3.45 -6.88 8.54
CA LEU A 37 4.26 -7.14 9.74
C LEU A 37 4.77 -8.58 9.81
N ARG A 38 3.98 -9.56 9.34
CA ARG A 38 4.44 -10.95 9.20
C ARG A 38 5.60 -11.09 8.21
N ALA A 39 5.54 -10.39 7.07
CA ALA A 39 6.63 -10.39 6.11
C ALA A 39 7.92 -9.82 6.71
N ILE A 40 7.80 -8.72 7.46
CA ILE A 40 8.92 -8.11 8.22
C ILE A 40 9.49 -9.12 9.23
N LYS A 41 8.64 -9.73 10.05
CA LYS A 41 9.04 -10.70 11.08
C LYS A 41 9.78 -11.90 10.49
N GLU A 42 9.28 -12.43 9.37
CA GLU A 42 9.93 -13.55 8.68
C GLU A 42 11.33 -13.16 8.17
N LEU A 43 11.46 -12.03 7.48
CA LEU A 43 12.76 -11.57 6.97
C LEU A 43 13.77 -11.28 8.09
N GLU A 44 13.29 -10.75 9.20
CA GLU A 44 14.12 -10.50 10.36
C GLU A 44 14.60 -11.81 10.99
N SER A 45 13.72 -12.81 11.14
CA SER A 45 14.10 -14.14 11.64
C SER A 45 15.08 -14.87 10.70
N GLU A 46 15.05 -14.55 9.41
CA GLU A 46 16.00 -15.01 8.40
C GLU A 46 17.32 -14.20 8.38
N GLY A 47 17.46 -13.18 9.23
CA GLY A 47 18.64 -12.30 9.26
C GLY A 47 18.79 -11.39 8.04
N LYS A 48 17.74 -11.24 7.22
CA LYS A 48 17.78 -10.45 5.96
C LYS A 48 17.53 -8.96 6.17
N ILE A 49 16.78 -8.60 7.21
CA ILE A 49 16.51 -7.21 7.58
C ILE A 49 16.69 -7.02 9.08
N ASN A 50 17.10 -5.82 9.48
CA ASN A 50 17.08 -5.41 10.88
C ASN A 50 15.85 -4.49 11.10
N ARG A 51 14.97 -4.84 12.05
CA ARG A 51 13.77 -4.05 12.35
C ARG A 51 14.09 -2.60 12.76
N ASP A 52 15.23 -2.36 13.40
CA ASP A 52 15.68 -1.03 13.85
C ASP A 52 16.10 -0.13 12.68
N LYS A 53 16.18 -0.69 11.47
CA LYS A 53 16.39 0.07 10.23
C LYS A 53 15.10 0.38 9.49
N ILE A 54 13.97 -0.18 9.91
CA ILE A 54 12.69 0.02 9.21
C ILE A 54 12.09 1.35 9.63
N LEU A 55 11.89 2.23 8.65
CA LEU A 55 11.13 3.47 8.81
C LEU A 55 9.73 3.26 8.22
N PHE A 56 8.72 3.18 9.08
CA PHE A 56 7.32 2.99 8.69
C PHE A 56 6.59 4.34 8.57
N VAL A 57 6.39 4.82 7.35
CA VAL A 57 5.82 6.15 7.09
C VAL A 57 4.39 6.02 6.60
N THR A 58 3.49 6.83 7.15
CA THR A 58 2.09 6.89 6.73
C THR A 58 1.69 8.33 6.47
N GLY A 59 0.78 8.55 5.52
CA GLY A 59 0.16 9.85 5.29
C GLY A 59 -1.12 9.99 6.12
N ILE A 60 -2.07 10.79 5.64
CA ILE A 60 -3.35 11.02 6.34
C ILE A 60 -4.45 10.15 5.71
N GLY A 61 -5.26 9.51 6.56
CA GLY A 61 -6.40 8.69 6.17
C GLY A 61 -6.70 7.60 7.18
N CYS A 62 -7.68 6.74 6.92
CA CYS A 62 -7.92 5.55 7.75
C CYS A 62 -6.63 4.72 7.84
N THR A 63 -5.97 4.50 6.69
CA THR A 63 -4.68 3.80 6.59
C THR A 63 -3.56 4.48 7.39
N GLY A 64 -3.60 5.82 7.48
CA GLY A 64 -2.64 6.65 8.25
C GLY A 64 -2.52 6.27 9.72
N ARG A 65 -3.60 5.76 10.31
CA ARG A 65 -3.62 5.31 11.71
C ARG A 65 -2.68 4.14 12.00
N ALA A 66 -2.19 3.42 10.98
CA ALA A 66 -1.27 2.30 11.13
C ALA A 66 0.04 2.69 11.84
N ALA A 67 0.56 3.91 11.63
CA ALA A 67 1.79 4.37 12.30
C ALA A 67 1.66 4.39 13.84
N GLY A 68 0.45 4.64 14.35
CA GLY A 68 0.18 4.63 15.79
C GLY A 68 0.10 3.22 16.40
N LEU A 69 0.04 2.17 15.58
CA LEU A 69 -0.13 0.78 16.01
C LEU A 69 1.16 -0.04 15.90
N VAL A 70 2.07 0.33 15.01
CA VAL A 70 3.32 -0.43 14.82
C VAL A 70 4.37 -0.05 15.87
N LYS A 71 5.11 -1.04 16.36
CA LYS A 71 6.26 -0.89 17.26
C LYS A 71 7.57 -0.91 16.45
N LEU A 72 7.65 0.03 15.52
CA LEU A 72 8.81 0.34 14.67
C LEU A 72 9.06 1.85 14.75
N ASP A 73 10.17 2.33 14.16
CA ASP A 73 10.34 3.75 13.90
C ASP A 73 9.28 4.19 12.90
N ALA A 74 8.28 4.92 13.40
CA ALA A 74 7.07 5.23 12.66
C ALA A 74 6.81 6.73 12.60
N ALA A 75 6.48 7.22 11.41
CA ALA A 75 6.14 8.61 11.17
C ALA A 75 4.74 8.73 10.55
N HIS A 76 3.85 9.47 11.21
CA HIS A 76 2.55 9.87 10.68
C HIS A 76 2.66 11.32 10.22
N VAL A 77 2.68 11.53 8.90
CA VAL A 77 3.04 12.83 8.30
C VAL A 77 1.86 13.47 7.60
N LEU A 78 2.10 14.60 6.94
CA LEU A 78 1.07 15.35 6.21
C LEU A 78 0.49 14.56 5.03
N HIS A 79 -0.74 14.92 4.64
CA HIS A 79 -1.47 14.26 3.56
C HIS A 79 -0.71 14.33 2.24
N GLY A 80 -0.48 13.18 1.61
CA GLY A 80 0.31 13.00 0.39
C GLY A 80 1.79 13.31 0.54
N ARG A 81 2.32 13.39 1.77
CA ARG A 81 3.74 13.69 2.03
C ARG A 81 4.52 12.51 2.62
N ALA A 82 3.91 11.32 2.71
CA ALA A 82 4.60 10.11 3.17
C ALA A 82 5.82 9.76 2.31
N ILE A 83 5.67 9.79 0.97
CA ILE A 83 6.77 9.53 0.03
C ILE A 83 7.92 10.54 0.16
N PRO A 84 7.70 11.87 0.06
CA PRO A 84 8.81 12.82 0.19
C PRO A 84 9.47 12.78 1.57
N PHE A 85 8.71 12.54 2.65
CA PHE A 85 9.30 12.34 3.98
C PHE A 85 10.21 11.11 4.01
N ALA A 86 9.72 9.96 3.53
CA ALA A 86 10.50 8.71 3.48
C ALA A 86 11.78 8.87 2.64
N VAL A 87 11.67 9.54 1.48
CA VAL A 87 12.83 9.86 0.63
C VAL A 87 13.82 10.74 1.37
N GLY A 88 13.37 11.81 2.02
CA GLY A 88 14.25 12.71 2.78
C GLY A 88 14.98 11.99 3.91
N ALA A 89 14.27 11.17 4.69
CA ALA A 89 14.85 10.39 5.78
C ALA A 89 15.91 9.40 5.27
N MET A 90 15.64 8.70 4.17
CA MET A 90 16.60 7.78 3.55
C MET A 90 17.79 8.51 2.93
N LEU A 91 17.59 9.70 2.37
CA LEU A 91 18.68 10.55 1.89
C LEU A 91 19.54 11.06 3.05
N ALA A 92 18.98 11.28 4.24
CA ALA A 92 19.76 11.61 5.44
C ALA A 92 20.49 10.37 6.00
N ASN A 93 19.84 9.20 6.02
CA ASN A 93 20.41 7.95 6.50
C ASN A 93 20.13 6.80 5.50
N PRO A 94 21.09 6.49 4.60
CA PRO A 94 20.94 5.43 3.59
C PRO A 94 20.78 4.02 4.14
N SER A 95 21.04 3.80 5.43
CA SER A 95 20.84 2.47 6.05
C SER A 95 19.38 2.17 6.38
N LEU A 96 18.49 3.16 6.28
CA LEU A 96 17.06 2.97 6.53
C LEU A 96 16.40 2.16 5.41
N ILE A 97 15.37 1.41 5.78
CA ILE A 97 14.48 0.65 4.91
C ILE A 97 13.10 1.31 4.99
N PRO A 98 12.79 2.29 4.12
CA PRO A 98 11.53 3.01 4.20
C PRO A 98 10.38 2.20 3.62
N ILE A 99 9.32 2.06 4.40
CA ILE A 99 8.04 1.47 4.01
C ILE A 99 6.98 2.56 4.11
N VAL A 100 6.44 2.98 2.99
CA VAL A 100 5.29 3.88 2.93
C VAL A 100 4.02 3.03 2.91
N PHE A 101 3.13 3.21 3.90
CA PHE A 101 1.87 2.49 4.00
C PHE A 101 0.73 3.50 4.08
N SER A 102 -0.02 3.69 3.00
CA SER A 102 -1.01 4.77 2.93
C SER A 102 -2.17 4.47 1.98
N GLY A 103 -3.20 5.34 1.98
CA GLY A 103 -4.41 5.18 1.18
C GLY A 103 -4.22 5.57 -0.28
N ASP A 104 -5.12 5.09 -1.15
CA ASP A 104 -5.24 5.52 -2.55
C ASP A 104 -5.32 7.03 -2.75
N GLY A 105 -6.17 7.71 -2.00
CA GLY A 105 -6.31 9.16 -2.10
C GLY A 105 -5.06 9.93 -1.63
N ASP A 106 -4.34 9.40 -0.64
CA ASP A 106 -3.08 9.98 -0.15
C ASP A 106 -1.94 9.77 -1.16
N ILE A 107 -1.86 8.59 -1.78
CA ILE A 107 -0.75 8.21 -2.67
C ILE A 107 -0.98 8.62 -4.14
N ALA A 108 -2.15 8.32 -4.70
CA ALA A 108 -2.50 8.58 -6.09
C ALA A 108 -3.27 9.90 -6.29
N GLY A 109 -3.81 10.49 -5.21
CA GLY A 109 -4.44 11.82 -5.23
C GLY A 109 -3.42 12.92 -5.00
N ILE A 110 -3.48 13.58 -3.83
CA ILE A 110 -2.58 14.71 -3.50
C ILE A 110 -1.09 14.31 -3.46
N GLY A 111 -0.77 13.03 -3.26
CA GLY A 111 0.60 12.49 -3.33
C GLY A 111 1.06 12.08 -4.72
N GLY A 112 0.20 12.12 -5.74
CA GLY A 112 0.44 11.49 -7.04
C GLY A 112 1.72 11.97 -7.72
N ASN A 113 2.02 13.27 -7.68
CA ASN A 113 3.26 13.78 -8.29
C ASN A 113 4.52 13.28 -7.57
N HIS A 114 4.47 13.10 -6.25
CA HIS A 114 5.59 12.53 -5.50
C HIS A 114 5.77 11.04 -5.80
N LEU A 115 4.67 10.31 -5.97
CA LEU A 115 4.68 8.91 -6.41
C LEU A 115 5.39 8.76 -7.75
N LEU A 116 4.95 9.53 -8.77
CA LEU A 116 5.56 9.50 -10.11
C LEU A 116 7.05 9.82 -10.07
N HIS A 117 7.45 10.84 -9.32
CA HIS A 117 8.86 11.23 -9.26
C HIS A 117 9.74 10.33 -8.39
N ALA A 118 9.19 9.62 -7.40
CA ALA A 118 9.92 8.58 -6.67
C ALA A 118 10.14 7.35 -7.55
N ALA A 119 9.11 6.95 -8.30
CA ALA A 119 9.17 5.90 -9.30
C ALA A 119 10.17 6.21 -10.43
N ARG A 120 10.08 7.40 -11.04
CA ARG A 120 11.02 7.85 -12.09
C ARG A 120 12.48 7.85 -11.65
N ARG A 121 12.75 8.15 -10.38
CA ARG A 121 14.11 8.12 -9.81
C ARG A 121 14.56 6.72 -9.38
N ASN A 122 13.67 5.73 -9.43
CA ASN A 122 13.86 4.41 -8.87
C ASN A 122 14.38 4.48 -7.42
N MET A 123 13.76 5.34 -6.60
CA MET A 123 14.16 5.54 -5.20
C MET A 123 14.02 4.24 -4.41
N ASP A 124 14.97 3.91 -3.54
CA ASP A 124 15.00 2.70 -2.70
C ASP A 124 13.91 2.64 -1.60
N ILE A 125 12.65 2.84 -1.98
CA ILE A 125 11.48 2.82 -1.09
C ILE A 125 10.46 1.75 -1.52
N LEU A 126 9.77 1.16 -0.55
CA LEU A 126 8.59 0.32 -0.77
C LEU A 126 7.32 1.13 -0.47
N VAL A 127 6.45 1.29 -1.44
CA VAL A 127 5.14 1.91 -1.29
C VAL A 127 4.05 0.84 -1.33
N ILE A 128 3.31 0.70 -0.23
CA ILE A 128 2.12 -0.13 -0.11
C ILE A 128 0.91 0.79 -0.09
N MET A 129 0.16 0.80 -1.19
CA MET A 129 -1.06 1.59 -1.34
C MET A 129 -2.27 0.72 -1.03
N VAL A 130 -2.97 1.05 0.06
CA VAL A 130 -4.26 0.42 0.41
C VAL A 130 -5.35 1.15 -0.34
N ASN A 131 -5.90 0.50 -1.37
CA ASN A 131 -6.89 1.08 -2.25
C ASN A 131 -8.28 0.59 -1.87
N ASN A 132 -9.09 1.48 -1.31
CA ASN A 132 -10.48 1.20 -0.94
C ASN A 132 -11.49 2.02 -1.76
N PHE A 133 -11.01 2.67 -2.84
CA PHE A 133 -11.79 3.40 -3.82
C PHE A 133 -12.49 4.66 -3.30
N THR A 134 -12.11 5.20 -2.13
CA THR A 134 -12.80 6.38 -1.57
C THR A 134 -11.99 7.07 -0.47
N TYR A 135 -12.18 8.38 -0.31
CA TYR A 135 -11.71 9.09 0.88
C TYR A 135 -12.60 8.77 2.10
N ALA A 136 -12.41 7.57 2.66
CA ALA A 136 -13.29 7.04 3.71
C ALA A 136 -13.26 7.85 5.01
N LEU A 137 -12.06 8.30 5.45
CA LEU A 137 -11.92 9.02 6.72
C LEU A 137 -12.67 10.35 6.74
N THR A 138 -12.76 11.00 5.59
CA THR A 138 -13.36 12.33 5.43
C THR A 138 -14.85 12.26 5.07
N GLY A 139 -15.44 11.08 5.01
CA GLY A 139 -16.88 10.89 4.80
C GLY A 139 -17.28 10.34 3.44
N GLY A 140 -16.33 9.98 2.56
CA GLY A 140 -16.64 9.23 1.34
C GLY A 140 -16.69 10.03 0.05
N GLN A 141 -15.76 10.97 -0.09
CA GLN A 141 -15.56 11.72 -1.32
C GLN A 141 -14.97 10.84 -2.43
N LEU A 142 -15.09 11.35 -3.66
CA LEU A 142 -14.47 10.78 -4.84
C LEU A 142 -12.95 10.70 -4.66
N ALA A 143 -12.38 9.50 -4.78
CA ALA A 143 -10.94 9.28 -4.87
C ALA A 143 -10.52 9.08 -6.34
N PRO A 144 -9.24 9.27 -6.68
CA PRO A 144 -8.76 9.09 -8.07
C PRO A 144 -8.95 7.67 -8.61
N THR A 145 -9.07 6.69 -7.72
CA THR A 145 -9.26 5.27 -8.04
C THR A 145 -10.73 4.86 -8.08
N THR A 146 -11.65 5.72 -7.63
CA THR A 146 -13.08 5.40 -7.53
C THR A 146 -13.63 4.94 -8.89
N PRO A 147 -14.28 3.76 -9.00
CA PRO A 147 -14.76 3.26 -10.28
C PRO A 147 -15.72 4.22 -10.98
N TYR A 148 -15.71 4.18 -12.30
CA TYR A 148 -16.59 5.02 -13.13
C TYR A 148 -18.07 4.83 -12.76
N LYS A 149 -18.85 5.91 -12.78
CA LYS A 149 -20.27 5.97 -12.39
C LYS A 149 -20.58 5.64 -10.92
N VAL A 150 -19.61 5.31 -10.07
CA VAL A 150 -19.86 5.09 -8.65
C VAL A 150 -20.18 6.42 -7.96
N TYR A 151 -21.29 6.45 -7.23
CA TYR A 151 -21.71 7.59 -6.43
C TYR A 151 -20.75 7.85 -5.27
N SER A 152 -20.54 9.11 -4.93
CA SER A 152 -19.79 9.51 -3.73
C SER A 152 -20.44 10.75 -3.13
N THR A 153 -20.02 11.17 -1.93
CA THR A 153 -20.59 12.38 -1.31
C THR A 153 -20.36 13.65 -2.12
N THR A 154 -19.30 13.71 -2.93
CA THR A 154 -18.98 14.85 -3.81
C THR A 154 -19.36 14.60 -5.27
N THR A 155 -19.74 13.37 -5.64
CA THR A 155 -20.26 13.01 -6.96
C THR A 155 -21.62 12.32 -6.81
N PRO A 156 -22.68 13.07 -6.44
CA PRO A 156 -24.01 12.52 -6.16
C PRO A 156 -24.73 12.00 -7.42
N TYR A 157 -24.15 12.16 -8.60
CA TYR A 157 -24.63 11.63 -9.87
C TYR A 157 -23.72 10.52 -10.45
N GLY A 158 -22.76 10.05 -9.65
CA GLY A 158 -21.73 9.10 -10.08
C GLY A 158 -20.43 9.77 -10.50
N ASN A 159 -19.33 9.03 -10.42
CA ASN A 159 -18.01 9.47 -10.87
C ASN A 159 -18.02 9.72 -12.39
N PRO A 160 -17.76 10.95 -12.87
CA PRO A 160 -17.67 11.26 -14.30
C PRO A 160 -16.29 10.96 -14.90
N GLU A 161 -15.28 10.69 -14.08
CA GLU A 161 -13.88 10.55 -14.49
C GLU A 161 -13.49 9.07 -14.67
N PRO A 162 -12.65 8.75 -15.65
CA PRO A 162 -12.00 7.44 -15.71
C PRO A 162 -11.09 7.24 -14.47
N PRO A 163 -11.21 6.11 -13.75
CA PRO A 163 -10.36 5.86 -12.59
C PRO A 163 -8.89 5.68 -12.99
N ILE A 164 -7.98 6.15 -12.15
CA ILE A 164 -6.54 5.94 -12.30
C ILE A 164 -6.20 4.48 -11.95
N ASP A 165 -5.82 3.71 -12.96
CA ASP A 165 -5.07 2.46 -12.76
C ASP A 165 -3.63 2.82 -12.39
N THR A 166 -3.37 2.92 -11.07
CA THR A 166 -2.06 3.36 -10.56
C THR A 166 -0.94 2.41 -10.97
N ALA A 167 -1.22 1.10 -11.07
CA ALA A 167 -0.23 0.14 -11.51
C ALA A 167 0.16 0.36 -12.98
N LYS A 168 -0.80 0.56 -13.87
CA LYS A 168 -0.52 0.92 -15.27
C LYS A 168 0.23 2.24 -15.39
N ALA A 169 -0.16 3.26 -14.62
CA ALA A 169 0.53 4.55 -14.62
C ALA A 169 2.01 4.40 -14.27
N LEU A 170 2.33 3.54 -13.29
CA LEU A 170 3.70 3.27 -12.87
C LEU A 170 4.47 2.33 -13.81
N MET A 171 3.78 1.44 -14.53
CA MET A 171 4.42 0.55 -15.53
C MET A 171 5.06 1.31 -16.70
N ALA A 172 4.63 2.55 -16.95
CA ALA A 172 5.25 3.43 -17.94
C ALA A 172 6.61 3.98 -17.49
N LEU A 173 7.04 3.70 -16.25
CA LEU A 173 8.31 4.14 -15.68
C LEU A 173 9.24 2.94 -15.41
N ASP A 174 10.53 3.22 -15.26
CA ASP A 174 11.55 2.21 -14.95
C ASP A 174 11.60 1.87 -13.46
N VAL A 175 10.55 1.19 -12.99
CA VAL A 175 10.45 0.71 -11.62
C VAL A 175 10.82 -0.76 -11.50
N ASN A 176 11.38 -1.15 -10.36
CA ASN A 176 11.87 -2.51 -10.16
C ASN A 176 10.79 -3.51 -9.78
N TYR A 177 9.71 -3.07 -9.13
CA TYR A 177 8.65 -3.98 -8.72
C TYR A 177 7.28 -3.32 -8.69
N ILE A 178 6.31 -3.92 -9.37
CA ILE A 178 4.89 -3.57 -9.27
C ILE A 178 4.10 -4.85 -9.07
N ALA A 179 3.31 -4.89 -8.00
CA ALA A 179 2.31 -5.92 -7.80
C ALA A 179 0.96 -5.31 -7.40
N ARG A 180 -0.12 -5.96 -7.81
CA ARG A 180 -1.46 -5.70 -7.29
C ARG A 180 -2.05 -6.97 -6.71
N TRP A 181 -2.58 -6.88 -5.51
CA TRP A 181 -3.32 -7.95 -4.86
C TRP A 181 -4.65 -7.43 -4.33
N SER A 182 -5.51 -8.36 -3.93
CA SER A 182 -6.73 -8.03 -3.17
C SER A 182 -6.48 -8.44 -1.72
N VAL A 183 -7.16 -7.79 -0.77
CA VAL A 183 -7.18 -8.20 0.64
C VAL A 183 -7.67 -9.64 0.84
N THR A 184 -8.27 -10.27 -0.19
CA THR A 184 -8.62 -11.70 -0.20
C THR A 184 -7.43 -12.62 -0.52
N HIS A 185 -6.30 -12.08 -0.99
CA HIS A 185 -5.08 -12.80 -1.37
C HIS A 185 -4.00 -12.73 -0.28
N LEU A 186 -4.37 -13.08 0.95
CA LEU A 186 -3.55 -12.94 2.17
C LEU A 186 -2.08 -13.39 2.02
N THR A 187 -1.88 -14.62 1.55
CA THR A 187 -0.53 -15.18 1.35
C THR A 187 0.25 -14.39 0.31
N LYS A 188 -0.40 -13.96 -0.78
CA LYS A 188 0.25 -13.19 -1.85
C LYS A 188 0.66 -11.80 -1.40
N ILE A 189 -0.15 -11.14 -0.55
CA ILE A 189 0.23 -9.85 0.05
C ILE A 189 1.52 -10.02 0.86
N LYS A 190 1.55 -11.00 1.77
CA LYS A 190 2.73 -11.29 2.61
C LYS A 190 3.96 -11.59 1.75
N ASP A 191 3.84 -12.51 0.80
CA ASP A 191 4.95 -12.94 -0.06
C ASP A 191 5.46 -11.80 -0.95
N SER A 192 4.56 -10.95 -1.45
CA SER A 192 4.90 -9.79 -2.26
C SER A 192 5.62 -8.72 -1.46
N VAL A 193 5.18 -8.43 -0.22
CA VAL A 193 5.91 -7.52 0.69
C VAL A 193 7.29 -8.10 1.02
N LYS A 194 7.36 -9.39 1.35
CA LYS A 194 8.62 -10.07 1.66
C LYS A 194 9.61 -9.97 0.51
N TYR A 195 9.16 -10.27 -0.71
CA TYR A 195 10.00 -10.18 -1.91
C TYR A 195 10.40 -8.73 -2.22
N ALA A 196 9.47 -7.78 -2.14
CA ALA A 196 9.75 -6.37 -2.41
C ALA A 196 10.75 -5.76 -1.41
N LEU A 197 10.76 -6.20 -0.15
CA LEU A 197 11.72 -5.77 0.85
C LEU A 197 13.15 -6.27 0.57
N THR A 198 13.31 -7.39 -0.15
CA THR A 198 14.64 -7.88 -0.58
C THR A 198 15.14 -7.23 -1.87
N LYS A 199 14.33 -6.39 -2.53
CA LYS A 199 14.70 -5.69 -3.75
C LYS A 199 15.18 -4.27 -3.47
N ARG A 200 16.09 -3.81 -4.31
CA ARG A 200 16.47 -2.39 -4.45
C ARG A 200 15.55 -1.65 -5.41
N GLY A 201 15.72 -0.35 -5.48
CA GLY A 201 14.95 0.58 -6.30
C GLY A 201 13.55 0.84 -5.76
N PHE A 202 12.68 1.37 -6.62
CA PHE A 202 11.31 1.67 -6.29
C PHE A 202 10.44 0.42 -6.42
N ARG A 203 9.67 0.14 -5.37
CA ARG A 203 8.76 -1.01 -5.29
C ARG A 203 7.38 -0.52 -4.92
N PHE A 204 6.37 -0.98 -5.65
CA PHE A 204 4.98 -0.61 -5.43
C PHE A 204 4.11 -1.85 -5.29
N ILE A 205 3.32 -1.88 -4.22
CA ILE A 205 2.31 -2.90 -3.99
C ILE A 205 0.98 -2.19 -3.78
N GLU A 206 0.07 -2.35 -4.73
CA GLU A 206 -1.33 -1.97 -4.55
C GLU A 206 -2.10 -3.12 -3.93
N VAL A 207 -2.83 -2.84 -2.85
CA VAL A 207 -3.74 -3.81 -2.26
C VAL A 207 -5.16 -3.28 -2.31
N ILE A 208 -5.97 -3.89 -3.17
CA ILE A 208 -7.40 -3.63 -3.27
C ILE A 208 -8.06 -4.12 -1.99
N SER A 209 -8.69 -3.20 -1.27
CA SER A 209 -9.23 -3.41 0.05
C SER A 209 -10.72 -3.09 0.06
N VAL A 210 -11.42 -3.66 1.02
CA VAL A 210 -12.83 -3.35 1.24
C VAL A 210 -12.96 -2.20 2.24
N CYS A 211 -13.97 -1.35 2.03
CA CYS A 211 -14.45 -0.37 2.99
C CYS A 211 -15.97 -0.52 3.15
N PRO A 212 -16.44 -1.36 4.08
CA PRO A 212 -17.87 -1.63 4.24
C PRO A 212 -18.69 -0.38 4.58
N GLU A 213 -18.13 0.49 5.42
CA GLU A 213 -18.84 1.66 5.96
C GLU A 213 -19.09 2.78 4.94
N ILE A 214 -18.25 2.90 3.91
CA ILE A 214 -18.33 4.00 2.94
C ILE A 214 -18.47 3.43 1.53
N PHE A 215 -17.40 2.87 0.97
CA PHE A 215 -17.41 2.39 -0.42
C PHE A 215 -18.48 1.32 -0.65
N GLY A 216 -18.59 0.34 0.26
CA GLY A 216 -19.63 -0.68 0.24
C GLY A 216 -21.04 -0.08 0.17
N ARG A 217 -21.32 0.93 1.00
CA ARG A 217 -22.62 1.63 0.97
C ARG A 217 -22.88 2.34 -0.36
N HIS A 218 -21.87 2.97 -0.94
CA HIS A 218 -22.00 3.68 -2.22
C HIS A 218 -22.28 2.75 -3.41
N ILE A 219 -21.87 1.49 -3.33
CA ILE A 219 -22.16 0.47 -4.35
C ILE A 219 -23.31 -0.46 -3.96
N GLY A 220 -24.04 -0.15 -2.87
CA GLY A 220 -25.19 -0.93 -2.41
C GLY A 220 -24.86 -2.24 -1.67
N ILE A 221 -23.60 -2.50 -1.32
CA ILE A 221 -23.15 -3.70 -0.59
C ILE A 221 -22.77 -3.31 0.85
N ARG A 222 -23.74 -3.35 1.76
CA ARG A 222 -23.55 -2.96 3.16
C ARG A 222 -22.98 -4.07 4.05
N ASP A 223 -23.22 -5.32 3.68
CA ASP A 223 -22.70 -6.47 4.44
C ASP A 223 -21.20 -6.67 4.14
N PRO A 224 -20.32 -6.62 5.14
CA PRO A 224 -18.88 -6.82 4.92
C PRO A 224 -18.58 -8.16 4.26
N TYR A 225 -19.28 -9.24 4.63
CA TYR A 225 -19.03 -10.57 4.05
C TYR A 225 -19.35 -10.58 2.55
N GLN A 226 -20.50 -10.06 2.13
CA GLN A 226 -20.83 -9.91 0.70
C GLN A 226 -19.79 -9.05 -0.04
N LEU A 227 -19.26 -8.00 0.60
CA LEU A 227 -18.25 -7.15 -0.02
C LEU A 227 -16.94 -7.92 -0.27
N TYR A 228 -16.50 -8.74 0.70
CA TYR A 228 -15.36 -9.64 0.52
C TYR A 228 -15.61 -10.70 -0.55
N VAL A 229 -16.80 -11.30 -0.60
CA VAL A 229 -17.18 -12.30 -1.61
C VAL A 229 -17.16 -11.68 -3.01
N THR A 230 -17.72 -10.48 -3.17
CA THR A 230 -17.71 -9.74 -4.44
C THR A 230 -16.28 -9.41 -4.86
N LEU A 231 -15.47 -8.85 -3.97
CA LEU A 231 -14.07 -8.56 -4.26
C LEU A 231 -13.31 -9.83 -4.68
N ARG A 232 -13.50 -10.95 -3.98
CA ARG A 232 -12.88 -12.24 -4.34
C ARG A 232 -13.30 -12.71 -5.75
N LYS A 233 -14.55 -12.47 -6.15
CA LYS A 233 -15.04 -12.87 -7.48
C LYS A 233 -14.39 -12.06 -8.60
N ILE A 234 -14.23 -10.76 -8.42
CA ILE A 234 -13.70 -9.85 -9.46
C ILE A 234 -12.16 -9.79 -9.48
N ALA A 235 -11.49 -10.09 -8.37
CA ALA A 235 -10.03 -10.09 -8.27
C ALA A 235 -9.42 -11.32 -8.97
N LYS A 236 -9.05 -11.19 -10.25
CA LYS A 236 -8.53 -12.30 -11.06
C LYS A 236 -7.00 -12.30 -11.11
N THR A 237 -6.38 -13.39 -10.66
CA THR A 237 -4.92 -13.51 -10.72
C THR A 237 -4.46 -13.85 -12.14
N ARG A 238 -3.49 -13.10 -12.66
CA ARG A 238 -2.81 -13.36 -13.94
C ARG A 238 -1.29 -13.41 -13.72
N ILE A 239 -0.61 -14.28 -14.47
CA ILE A 239 0.84 -14.43 -14.42
C ILE A 239 1.44 -13.51 -15.47
N LYS A 240 2.26 -12.54 -15.04
CA LYS A 240 2.97 -11.57 -15.91
C LYS A 240 2.06 -10.99 -17.02
N PRO A 241 0.90 -10.40 -16.68
CA PRO A 241 0.01 -9.84 -17.69
C PRO A 241 0.68 -8.70 -18.46
N SER A 242 0.44 -8.62 -19.76
CA SER A 242 0.88 -7.47 -20.55
C SER A 242 0.05 -6.23 -20.20
N PHE A 243 0.54 -5.04 -20.59
CA PHE A 243 -0.16 -3.78 -20.32
C PHE A 243 -1.62 -3.77 -20.83
N GLY A 244 -1.88 -4.40 -21.99
CA GLY A 244 -3.22 -4.49 -22.59
C GLY A 244 -4.16 -5.47 -21.87
N ASP A 245 -3.60 -6.49 -21.21
CA ASP A 245 -4.37 -7.52 -20.52
C ASP A 245 -4.87 -7.08 -19.15
N ILE A 246 -4.24 -6.06 -18.55
CA ILE A 246 -4.59 -5.58 -17.21
C ILE A 246 -5.97 -4.91 -17.26
N LYS A 247 -6.90 -5.43 -16.47
CA LYS A 247 -8.24 -4.88 -16.23
C LYS A 247 -8.29 -4.23 -14.85
N TYR A 248 -9.01 -3.13 -14.76
CA TYR A 248 -9.19 -2.35 -13.54
C TYR A 248 -10.61 -1.79 -13.52
N ASP A 249 -11.57 -2.68 -13.34
CA ASP A 249 -12.99 -2.33 -13.27
C ASP A 249 -13.67 -3.16 -12.19
N TRP A 250 -14.26 -2.47 -11.22
CA TRP A 250 -14.98 -3.08 -10.11
C TRP A 250 -16.17 -3.94 -10.57
N ASN A 251 -16.80 -3.59 -11.70
CA ASN A 251 -18.00 -4.28 -12.18
C ASN A 251 -17.68 -5.54 -13.00
N SER A 252 -16.42 -5.76 -13.36
CA SER A 252 -16.03 -6.89 -14.21
C SER A 252 -14.81 -7.63 -13.67
N GLU A 253 -13.62 -7.05 -13.81
CA GLU A 253 -12.37 -7.65 -13.39
C GLU A 253 -11.39 -6.61 -12.86
N ILE A 254 -10.76 -6.95 -11.73
CA ILE A 254 -9.52 -6.33 -11.28
C ILE A 254 -8.41 -7.38 -11.39
N THR A 255 -7.53 -7.19 -12.37
CA THR A 255 -6.38 -8.06 -12.57
C THR A 255 -5.42 -7.93 -11.38
N CYS A 256 -5.08 -9.04 -10.74
CA CYS A 256 -4.09 -9.16 -9.68
C CYS A 256 -2.88 -9.95 -10.17
N GLY A 257 -1.71 -9.66 -9.64
CA GLY A 257 -0.47 -10.32 -10.04
C GLY A 257 0.75 -9.43 -9.84
N VAL A 258 1.90 -9.97 -10.21
CA VAL A 258 3.14 -9.19 -10.38
C VAL A 258 3.17 -8.71 -11.83
N PHE A 259 3.22 -7.40 -12.02
CA PHE A 259 3.20 -6.77 -13.35
C PHE A 259 4.59 -6.36 -13.83
N VAL A 260 5.46 -5.97 -12.89
CA VAL A 260 6.84 -5.62 -13.17
C VAL A 260 7.72 -6.28 -12.13
N ASP A 261 8.79 -6.90 -12.60
CA ASP A 261 9.86 -7.46 -11.79
C ASP A 261 11.18 -7.31 -12.55
N ARG A 262 11.93 -6.27 -12.20
CA ARG A 262 13.22 -5.89 -12.78
C ARG A 262 14.26 -5.73 -11.66
N ASP A 263 15.52 -5.52 -12.02
CA ASP A 263 16.60 -5.26 -11.07
C ASP A 263 17.52 -4.14 -11.57
N ASP A 264 16.90 -3.06 -12.06
CA ASP A 264 17.62 -1.89 -12.55
C ASP A 264 18.29 -1.15 -11.37
N PRO A 265 19.40 -0.41 -11.61
CA PRO A 265 20.06 0.38 -10.59
C PRO A 265 19.10 1.34 -9.87
N GLY A 266 19.15 1.31 -8.53
CA GLY A 266 18.41 2.24 -7.68
C GLY A 266 19.01 3.64 -7.71
N TYR A 267 18.38 4.59 -7.02
CA TYR A 267 18.87 5.96 -6.99
C TYR A 267 20.31 6.09 -6.44
N PHE A 268 20.64 5.37 -5.37
CA PHE A 268 21.99 5.41 -4.80
C PHE A 268 23.05 4.74 -5.68
N ASP A 269 22.67 3.72 -6.45
CA ASP A 269 23.58 3.09 -7.42
C ASP A 269 23.93 4.07 -8.53
N ARG A 270 22.92 4.76 -9.08
CA ARG A 270 23.13 5.80 -10.10
C ARG A 270 23.95 6.99 -9.60
N LEU A 271 23.81 7.36 -8.33
CA LEU A 271 24.68 8.36 -7.71
C LEU A 271 26.15 7.92 -7.70
N LYS A 272 26.42 6.65 -7.36
CA LYS A 272 27.79 6.10 -7.39
C LYS A 272 28.35 6.07 -8.81
N GLU A 273 27.53 5.72 -9.80
CA GLU A 273 27.93 5.70 -11.23
C GLU A 273 28.41 7.07 -11.73
N ILE A 274 27.83 8.17 -11.23
CA ILE A 274 28.26 9.54 -11.58
C ILE A 274 29.31 10.12 -10.62
N GLY A 275 29.94 9.29 -9.79
CA GLY A 275 31.04 9.70 -8.89
C GLY A 275 30.59 10.34 -7.57
N VAL A 276 29.30 10.31 -7.23
CA VAL A 276 28.82 10.78 -5.92
C VAL A 276 28.94 9.64 -4.92
N THR A 277 30.08 9.55 -4.23
CA THR A 277 30.26 8.70 -3.06
C THR A 277 29.85 9.48 -1.81
N LYS A 278 28.84 9.00 -1.09
CA LYS A 278 28.60 9.48 0.27
C LYS A 278 29.77 9.04 1.15
N LYS A 279 30.33 9.98 1.91
CA LYS A 279 31.09 9.68 3.13
C LYS A 279 30.17 8.97 4.13
#